data_AF-A0A9K3PDG8-F1
#
_entry.id   AF-A0A9K3PDG8-F1
#
_cell.length_a   1.000
_cell.length_b   1.000
_cell.length_c   1.000
_cell.angle_alpha   90.00
_cell.angle_beta   90.00
_cell.angle_gamma   90.00
#
_symmetry.space_group_name_H-M   'P 1'
#
loop_
_entity.id
_entity.type
_entity.pdbx_description
1 polymer ?
#
loop_
_entity_poly.entity_id
_entity_poly.type
_entity_poly.pdbx_seq_one_letter_code
_entity_poly.pdbx_strand_id
1 'polypeptide(L)'
;MTNNNGAAIEEFELKKYHAGCTGMFWRSDPTGKTSLKSNNDWPRDGAKLRGQVLVTANGEKWLLATHVLQRGDTEWKTAPEGAAMPFEYNQHYYLE
;
A
#
# COMPACT_ATOMS: atom_id res chain seq x y z
N MET A 1 6.32 -7.46 -30.46
CA MET A 1 5.76 -6.32 -29.71
C MET A 1 5.89 -6.66 -28.24
N THR A 2 6.94 -6.18 -27.58
CA THR A 2 7.17 -6.41 -26.14
C THR A 2 6.34 -5.38 -25.37
N ASN A 3 5.26 -5.82 -24.72
CA ASN A 3 4.49 -4.97 -23.82
C ASN A 3 5.34 -4.69 -22.57
N ASN A 4 6.17 -3.65 -22.63
CA ASN A 4 6.78 -3.04 -21.46
C ASN A 4 5.71 -2.20 -20.74
N ASN A 5 4.68 -2.85 -20.20
CA ASN A 5 3.84 -2.24 -19.18
C ASN A 5 4.59 -2.33 -17.85
N GLY A 6 5.64 -1.52 -17.70
CA GLY A 6 6.14 -1.20 -16.37
C GLY A 6 4.99 -0.48 -15.67
N ALA A 7 4.24 -1.19 -14.82
CA ALA A 7 3.08 -0.62 -14.16
C ALA A 7 3.49 0.68 -13.46
N ALA A 8 2.78 1.76 -13.76
CA ALA A 8 3.11 3.08 -13.27
C ALA A 8 3.11 3.07 -11.73
N ILE A 9 4.11 3.74 -11.15
CA ILE A 9 4.14 3.98 -9.71
C ILE A 9 3.25 5.18 -9.43
N GLU A 10 2.23 4.95 -8.62
CA GLU A 10 1.28 5.97 -8.17
C GLU A 10 1.48 6.25 -6.67
N GLU A 11 1.06 7.44 -6.22
CA GLU A 11 1.18 7.91 -4.85
C GLU A 11 -0.21 8.11 -4.23
N PHE A 12 -0.42 7.65 -3.00
CA PHE A 12 -1.67 7.77 -2.27
C PHE A 12 -1.43 8.07 -0.79
N GLU A 13 -2.36 8.76 -0.14
CA GLU A 13 -2.37 8.98 1.30
C GLU A 13 -3.22 7.93 2.02
N LEU A 14 -2.71 7.37 3.11
CA LEU A 14 -3.48 6.50 4.00
C LEU A 14 -4.38 7.35 4.91
N LYS A 15 -5.65 7.43 4.53
CA LYS A 15 -6.68 8.14 5.30
C LYS A 15 -7.45 7.19 6.18
N LYS A 16 -7.91 7.72 7.31
CA LYS A 16 -8.64 6.99 8.34
C LYS A 16 -10.06 7.54 8.43
N TYR A 17 -11.03 6.64 8.57
CA TYR A 17 -12.45 7.00 8.66
C TYR A 17 -12.95 7.05 10.12
N HIS A 18 -12.45 6.18 11.00
CA HIS A 18 -12.90 6.06 12.40
C HIS A 18 -11.73 6.12 13.39
N ALA A 19 -11.98 6.59 14.62
CA ALA A 19 -10.98 6.60 15.68
C ALA A 19 -10.60 5.17 16.14
N GLY A 20 -9.40 4.96 16.69
CA GLY A 20 -8.99 3.70 17.35
C GLY A 20 -7.67 3.09 16.89
N CYS A 21 -7.44 2.93 15.59
CA CYS A 21 -6.17 2.44 15.05
C CYS A 21 -5.14 3.58 14.93
N THR A 22 -3.85 3.31 14.72
CA THR A 22 -2.83 4.35 14.44
C THR A 22 -2.14 4.13 13.09
N GLY A 23 -2.73 3.27 12.26
CA GLY A 23 -2.29 2.97 10.91
C GLY A 23 -2.61 1.55 10.46
N MET A 24 -2.10 1.27 9.26
CA MET A 24 -2.22 0.07 8.45
C MET A 24 -1.12 -0.98 8.62
N PHE A 25 -1.32 -2.20 9.15
CA PHE A 25 -0.34 -3.26 8.90
C PHE A 25 -0.29 -3.61 7.41
N TRP A 26 0.91 -3.93 6.89
CA TRP A 26 1.05 -4.46 5.54
C TRP A 26 0.20 -5.73 5.36
N ARG A 27 -0.42 -5.83 4.19
CA ARG A 27 -1.05 -7.07 3.72
C ARG A 27 -0.12 -7.75 2.75
N SER A 28 -0.29 -9.06 2.59
CA SER A 28 0.39 -9.80 1.54
C SER A 28 -0.15 -9.39 0.18
N ASP A 29 0.71 -9.44 -0.84
CA ASP A 29 0.33 -9.34 -2.24
C ASP A 29 -0.91 -10.20 -2.54
N PRO A 30 -2.04 -9.57 -2.91
CA PRO A 30 -3.30 -10.30 -3.13
C PRO A 30 -3.26 -11.21 -4.36
N THR A 31 -2.23 -11.09 -5.21
CA THR A 31 -2.04 -11.97 -6.37
C THR A 31 -1.27 -13.24 -6.05
N GLY A 32 -0.63 -13.31 -4.87
CA GLY A 32 0.19 -14.44 -4.43
C GLY A 32 1.51 -14.62 -5.19
N LYS A 33 1.90 -13.65 -6.03
CA LYS A 33 3.17 -13.72 -6.77
C LYS A 33 4.37 -13.49 -5.87
N THR A 34 4.18 -12.73 -4.79
CA THR A 34 5.26 -12.39 -3.87
C THR A 34 4.82 -12.53 -2.41
N SER A 35 5.68 -13.11 -1.58
CA SER A 35 5.40 -13.28 -0.15
C SER A 35 5.79 -12.01 0.62
N LEU A 36 4.92 -11.58 1.54
CA LEU A 36 5.20 -10.44 2.42
C LEU A 36 6.44 -10.74 3.29
N LYS A 37 7.51 -9.98 3.07
CA LYS A 37 8.65 -9.95 3.98
C LYS A 37 8.31 -9.13 5.23
N SER A 38 8.79 -9.57 6.39
CA SER A 38 8.55 -8.85 7.64
C SER A 38 9.40 -7.59 7.72
N ASN A 39 8.80 -6.47 8.11
CA ASN A 39 9.48 -5.28 8.63
C ASN A 39 8.58 -4.49 9.60
N ASN A 40 9.13 -3.44 10.22
CA ASN A 40 8.43 -2.61 11.19
C ASN A 40 7.88 -1.29 10.63
N ASP A 41 8.14 -0.99 9.35
CA ASP A 41 7.80 0.29 8.72
C ASP A 41 6.39 0.28 8.11
N TRP A 42 5.41 -0.25 8.84
CA TRP A 42 4.02 -0.19 8.39
C TRP A 42 3.46 1.24 8.50
N PRO A 43 2.59 1.66 7.55
CA PRO A 43 2.15 3.04 7.42
C PRO A 43 1.25 3.48 8.57
N ARG A 44 1.60 4.62 9.17
CA ARG A 44 0.79 5.29 10.20
C ARG A 44 -0.30 6.17 9.58
N ASP A 45 -1.25 6.62 10.39
CA ASP A 45 -2.30 7.54 9.96
C ASP A 45 -1.70 8.77 9.24
N GLY A 46 -2.13 9.03 7.98
CA GLY A 46 -1.63 10.11 7.14
C GLY A 46 -0.26 9.84 6.49
N ALA A 47 0.23 8.59 6.53
CA ALA A 47 1.40 8.21 5.74
C ALA A 47 1.07 8.25 4.24
N LYS A 48 2.07 8.57 3.43
CA LYS A 48 1.98 8.46 1.97
C LYS A 48 2.63 7.17 1.51
N LEU A 49 2.06 6.58 0.48
CA LEU A 49 2.45 5.29 -0.07
C LEU A 49 2.71 5.45 -1.56
N ARG A 50 3.75 4.76 -2.07
CA ARG A 50 4.00 4.63 -3.50
C ARG A 50 3.97 3.20 -3.91
N GLY A 51 3.34 2.89 -5.03
CA GLY A 51 3.24 1.51 -5.50
C GLY A 51 2.55 1.34 -6.83
N GLN A 52 2.43 0.09 -7.24
CA GLN A 52 1.68 -0.27 -8.44
C GLN A 52 0.23 -0.55 -8.06
N VAL A 53 -0.71 0.04 -8.79
CA VAL A 53 -2.13 -0.29 -8.63
C VAL A 53 -2.41 -1.64 -9.29
N LEU A 54 -3.05 -2.52 -8.53
CA LEU A 54 -3.54 -3.82 -8.97
C LEU A 54 -5.05 -3.86 -8.82
N VAL A 55 -5.71 -4.53 -9.76
CA VAL A 55 -7.12 -4.91 -9.64
C VAL A 55 -7.17 -6.43 -9.63
N THR A 56 -7.69 -6.98 -8.54
CA THR A 56 -7.82 -8.43 -8.35
C THR A 56 -8.95 -9.00 -9.21
N ALA A 57 -9.05 -10.33 -9.32
CA ALA A 57 -10.09 -10.99 -10.12
C ALA A 57 -11.52 -10.70 -9.63
N ASN A 58 -11.70 -10.39 -8.35
CA ASN A 58 -12.96 -9.94 -7.73
C ASN A 58 -13.20 -8.43 -7.84
N GLY A 59 -12.34 -7.68 -8.56
CA GLY A 59 -12.51 -6.25 -8.81
C GLY A 59 -12.04 -5.34 -7.66
N GLU A 60 -11.39 -5.89 -6.63
CA GLU A 60 -10.85 -5.07 -5.54
C GLU A 60 -9.59 -4.34 -6.02
N LYS A 61 -9.48 -3.07 -5.63
CA LYS A 61 -8.31 -2.25 -5.93
C LYS A 61 -7.31 -2.33 -4.78
N TRP A 62 -6.07 -2.63 -5.13
CA TRP A 62 -4.95 -2.76 -4.21
C TRP A 62 -3.75 -1.96 -4.69
N LEU A 63 -2.92 -1.52 -3.77
CA LEU A 63 -1.62 -0.93 -4.02
C LEU A 63 -0.55 -1.95 -3.61
N LEU A 64 0.23 -2.45 -4.56
CA LEU A 64 1.47 -3.16 -4.28
C LEU A 64 2.54 -2.11 -3.93
N ALA A 65 2.73 -1.90 -2.63
CA ALA A 65 3.54 -0.82 -2.09
C ALA A 65 5.03 -1.11 -2.29
N THR A 66 5.75 -0.08 -2.75
CA THR A 66 7.21 -0.07 -2.90
C THR A 66 7.86 0.84 -1.87
N HIS A 67 7.17 1.91 -1.46
CA HIS A 67 7.69 2.86 -0.48
C HIS A 67 6.59 3.41 0.42
N VAL A 68 7.01 3.86 1.60
CA VAL A 68 6.19 4.57 2.59
C VAL A 68 6.94 5.82 3.05
N LEU A 69 6.21 6.92 3.16
CA LEU A 69 6.66 8.14 3.81
C LEU A 69 5.74 8.36 5.01
N GLN A 70 6.29 8.22 6.22
CA GLN A 70 5.49 8.45 7.43
C GLN A 70 5.15 9.94 7.55
N ARG A 71 4.02 10.23 8.17
CA ARG A 71 3.63 11.62 8.43
C ARG A 71 4.69 12.31 9.29
N GLY A 72 5.25 13.40 8.76
CA GLY A 72 6.30 14.17 9.44
C GLY A 72 7.72 13.74 9.08
N ASP A 73 7.92 12.59 8.43
CA ASP A 73 9.20 12.23 7.84
C ASP A 73 9.44 13.04 6.56
N THR A 74 10.71 13.24 6.23
CA THR A 74 11.14 13.87 4.96
C THR A 74 11.66 12.86 3.94
N GLU A 75 11.86 11.61 4.34
CA GLU A 75 12.50 10.57 3.54
C GLU A 75 11.57 9.38 3.31
N TRP A 76 11.51 8.91 2.07
CA TRP A 76 10.79 7.70 1.71
C TRP A 76 11.59 6.46 2.15
N LYS A 77 10.91 5.53 2.81
CA LYS A 77 11.46 4.22 3.18
C LYS A 77 10.93 3.14 2.24
N THR A 78 11.75 2.15 1.92
CA THR A 78 11.34 1.00 1.13
C THR A 78 10.32 0.16 1.92
N ALA A 79 9.17 -0.11 1.30
CA ALA A 79 8.20 -1.07 1.82
C ALA A 79 8.77 -2.50 1.68
N PRO A 80 8.40 -3.45 2.55
CA PRO A 80 8.92 -4.79 2.41
C PRO A 80 8.41 -5.42 1.11
N GLU A 81 9.19 -6.33 0.55
CA GLU A 81 8.77 -7.08 -0.62
C GLU A 81 7.45 -7.81 -0.34
N GLY A 82 6.52 -7.78 -1.31
CA GLY A 82 5.18 -8.35 -1.15
C GLY A 82 4.23 -7.52 -0.27
N ALA A 83 4.61 -6.31 0.14
CA ALA A 83 3.72 -5.38 0.84
C ALA A 83 2.61 -4.87 -0.06
N ALA A 84 1.37 -5.06 0.38
CA ALA A 84 0.20 -4.53 -0.27
C ALA A 84 -0.70 -3.79 0.71
N MET A 85 -1.50 -2.88 0.15
CA MET A 85 -2.51 -2.11 0.87
C MET A 85 -3.79 -2.09 0.03
N PRO A 86 -4.95 -2.50 0.55
CA PRO A 86 -6.21 -2.33 -0.16
C PRO A 86 -6.58 -0.84 -0.19
N PHE A 87 -7.28 -0.41 -1.24
CA PHE A 87 -7.79 0.96 -1.33
C PHE A 87 -8.91 1.25 -0.34
N GLU A 88 -9.59 0.23 0.14
CA GLU A 88 -10.59 0.32 1.21
C GLU A 88 -10.44 -0.90 2.13
N TYR A 89 -10.43 -0.65 3.44
CA TYR A 89 -10.36 -1.72 4.43
C TYR A 89 -11.41 -1.51 5.51
N ASN A 90 -12.44 -2.37 5.52
CA ASN A 90 -13.48 -2.46 6.55
C ASN A 90 -14.07 -1.11 6.98
N GLN A 91 -14.22 -0.15 6.05
CA GLN A 91 -14.69 1.21 6.36
C GLN A 91 -13.88 1.90 7.48
N HIS A 92 -12.60 1.56 7.61
CA HIS A 92 -11.68 2.12 8.60
C HIS A 92 -10.54 2.89 7.97
N TYR A 93 -10.01 2.37 6.86
CA TYR A 93 -8.92 2.99 6.11
C TYR A 93 -9.21 3.00 4.62
N TYR A 94 -8.71 4.03 3.95
CA TYR A 94 -8.76 4.12 2.49
C TYR A 94 -7.53 4.85 1.94
N LEU A 95 -7.25 4.61 0.66
CA LEU A 95 -6.20 5.28 -0.11
C LEU A 95 -6.83 6.32 -1.05
N GLU A 96 -6.35 7.56 -0.98
CA GLU A 96 -6.76 8.68 -1.84
C GLU A 96 -5.56 9.44 -2.40
#